data_AF-A0A0W8AXZ9-F1
#
_entry.id   AF-A0A0W8AXZ9-F1
#
_cell.length_a   1.000
_cell.length_b   1.000
_cell.length_c   1.000
_cell.angle_alpha   90.00
_cell.angle_beta   90.00
_cell.angle_gamma   90.00
#
_symmetry.space_group_name_H-M   'P 1'
#
loop_
_entity.id
_entity.type
_entity.pdbx_description
1 polymer ?
#
loop_
_entity_poly.entity_id
_entity_poly.type
_entity_poly.pdbx_seq_one_letter_code
_entity_poly.pdbx_strand_id
1 'polypeptide(L)'
;MGEEIPVDDCVACPDGGYQEYRLTVMHFALDKEVQLTVRKTGGDLCQLDGDAIHFQPSMLLTDDKAVEAIEKYFPSIAERVDHDVSLLRECTVCFGDMEITELAFPSRKDHSE
;
A
#
# COMPACT_ATOMS: atom_id res chain seq x y z
N MET A 1 -17.02 -29.63 13.24
CA MET A 1 -18.02 -29.32 12.21
C MET A 1 -17.77 -27.88 11.83
N GLY A 2 -17.23 -27.61 10.64
CA GLY A 2 -17.01 -26.25 10.18
C GLY A 2 -18.28 -25.73 9.52
N GLU A 3 -18.66 -24.49 9.81
CA GLU A 3 -19.70 -23.80 9.05
C GLU A 3 -19.14 -23.39 7.69
N GLU A 4 -19.89 -23.69 6.63
CA GLU A 4 -19.63 -23.15 5.29
C GLU A 4 -20.10 -21.69 5.27
N ILE A 5 -19.14 -20.76 5.38
CA ILE A 5 -19.41 -19.34 5.23
C ILE A 5 -19.42 -19.03 3.73
N PRO A 6 -20.49 -18.44 3.16
CA PRO A 6 -20.49 -18.01 1.77
C PRO A 6 -19.37 -17.00 1.57
N VAL A 7 -18.48 -17.31 0.62
CA VAL A 7 -17.37 -16.43 0.26
C VAL A 7 -17.97 -15.14 -0.28
N ASP A 8 -17.62 -14.01 0.32
CA ASP A 8 -18.06 -12.68 -0.09
C ASP A 8 -17.80 -12.51 -1.61
N ASP A 9 -18.72 -11.88 -2.35
CA ASP A 9 -18.62 -11.72 -3.81
C ASP A 9 -17.33 -10.98 -4.23
N CYS A 10 -16.65 -10.33 -3.27
CA CYS A 10 -15.31 -9.77 -3.41
C CYS A 10 -14.22 -10.82 -3.75
N VAL A 11 -14.40 -12.08 -3.37
CA VAL A 11 -13.44 -13.18 -3.56
C VAL A 11 -13.72 -13.97 -4.86
N ALA A 12 -14.89 -13.77 -5.47
CA ALA A 12 -15.32 -14.47 -6.69
C ALA A 12 -14.98 -13.73 -7.99
N CYS A 13 -14.39 -12.53 -7.92
CA CYS A 13 -13.92 -11.84 -9.11
C CYS A 13 -12.62 -12.51 -9.60
N PRO A 14 -12.50 -12.87 -10.90
CA PRO A 14 -11.24 -13.39 -11.45
C PRO A 14 -10.06 -12.41 -11.33
N ASP A 15 -10.36 -11.13 -11.03
CA ASP A 15 -9.39 -10.06 -10.74
C ASP A 15 -9.29 -9.69 -9.23
N GLY A 16 -9.95 -10.45 -8.35
CA GLY A 16 -9.78 -10.39 -6.90
C GLY A 16 -10.33 -9.16 -6.18
N GLY A 17 -11.32 -8.46 -6.74
CA GLY A 17 -11.98 -7.32 -6.08
C GLY A 17 -11.10 -6.06 -6.11
N TYR A 18 -11.47 -5.10 -6.96
CA TYR A 18 -10.77 -3.82 -7.02
C TYR A 18 -11.30 -2.90 -5.92
N GLN A 19 -10.51 -2.68 -4.88
CA GLN A 19 -10.76 -1.57 -3.97
C GLN A 19 -9.94 -0.36 -4.46
N GLU A 20 -10.61 0.76 -4.69
CA GLU A 20 -9.96 2.02 -5.05
C GLU A 20 -9.39 2.70 -3.81
N TYR A 21 -8.13 3.12 -3.89
CA TYR A 21 -7.42 3.83 -2.83
C TYR A 21 -6.90 5.16 -3.34
N ARG A 22 -6.90 6.17 -2.45
CA ARG A 22 -6.18 7.43 -2.67
C ARG A 22 -4.77 7.27 -2.12
N LEU A 23 -3.79 7.24 -3.02
CA LEU A 23 -2.37 7.18 -2.71
C LEU A 23 -1.78 8.60 -2.77
N THR A 24 -1.12 9.03 -1.70
CA THR A 24 -0.32 10.26 -1.69
C THR A 24 1.15 9.90 -1.90
N VAL A 25 1.76 10.45 -2.94
CA VAL A 25 3.18 10.29 -3.26
C VAL A 25 3.90 11.58 -2.92
N MET A 26 4.93 11.48 -2.08
CA MET A 26 5.72 12.62 -1.62
C MET A 26 7.12 12.57 -2.25
N HIS A 27 7.51 13.62 -2.95
CA HIS A 27 8.85 13.83 -3.47
C HIS A 27 9.67 14.67 -2.49
N PHE A 28 10.38 14.00 -1.56
CA PHE A 28 11.12 14.66 -0.48
C PHE A 28 12.11 15.75 -0.94
N ALA A 29 12.87 15.51 -2.01
CA ALA A 29 13.86 16.50 -2.46
C ALA A 29 13.25 17.77 -3.10
N LEU A 30 11.98 17.70 -3.51
CA LEU A 30 11.26 18.85 -4.09
C LEU A 30 10.24 19.43 -3.10
N ASP A 31 10.04 18.80 -1.95
CA ASP A 31 9.01 19.10 -0.96
C ASP A 31 7.62 19.23 -1.61
N LYS A 32 7.25 18.24 -2.44
CA LYS A 32 5.98 18.20 -3.16
C LYS A 32 5.26 16.90 -2.93
N GLU A 33 3.94 16.96 -2.97
CA GLU A 33 3.09 15.78 -2.96
C GLU A 33 2.10 15.81 -4.11
N VAL A 34 1.62 14.63 -4.46
CA VAL A 34 0.58 14.41 -5.46
C VAL A 34 -0.28 13.25 -5.00
N GLN A 35 -1.59 13.40 -5.19
CA GLN A 35 -2.55 12.37 -4.87
C GLN A 35 -3.04 11.73 -6.17
N LEU A 36 -3.04 10.41 -6.21
CA LEU A 36 -3.59 9.65 -7.32
C LEU A 36 -4.54 8.57 -6.79
N THR A 37 -5.49 8.19 -7.64
CA THR A 37 -6.34 7.04 -7.39
C THR A 37 -5.64 5.81 -7.96
N VAL A 38 -5.43 4.80 -7.13
CA VAL A 38 -4.90 3.49 -7.54
C VAL A 38 -5.94 2.42 -7.22
N ARG A 39 -5.93 1.35 -8.00
CA ARG A 39 -6.71 0.16 -7.74
C ARG A 39 -5.81 -0.86 -7.08
N LYS A 40 -6.26 -1.41 -5.95
CA LYS A 40 -5.62 -2.57 -5.34
C LYS A 40 -6.36 -3.82 -5.79
N THR A 41 -5.65 -4.80 -6.31
CA THR A 41 -6.20 -6.13 -6.56
C THR A 41 -6.08 -6.97 -5.29
N GLY A 42 -7.12 -7.74 -4.95
CA GLY A 42 -7.09 -8.71 -3.86
C GLY A 42 -6.46 -10.06 -4.24
N GLY A 43 -6.22 -10.31 -5.53
CA GLY A 43 -5.48 -11.47 -6.02
C GLY A 43 -3.97 -11.28 -5.92
N ASP A 44 -3.27 -12.34 -5.47
CA ASP A 44 -1.82 -12.47 -5.29
C ASP A 44 -1.04 -11.15 -5.10
N LEU A 45 -0.89 -10.78 -3.82
CA LEU A 45 0.18 -9.93 -3.27
C LEU A 45 -0.07 -8.42 -3.13
N CYS A 46 -1.30 -7.90 -3.23
CA CYS A 46 -1.60 -6.46 -3.07
C CYS A 46 -0.91 -5.57 -4.13
N GLN A 47 -1.10 -5.88 -5.41
CA GLN A 47 -0.64 -5.01 -6.50
C GLN A 47 -1.38 -3.67 -6.46
N LEU A 48 -0.68 -2.59 -6.81
CA LEU A 48 -1.31 -1.30 -7.05
C LEU A 48 -1.21 -0.99 -8.54
N ASP A 49 -2.36 -0.72 -9.16
CA ASP A 49 -2.45 -0.42 -10.57
C ASP A 49 -3.15 0.93 -10.79
N GLY A 50 -2.50 1.82 -11.54
CA GLY A 50 -3.03 3.12 -11.95
C GLY A 50 -2.21 3.70 -13.11
N ASP A 51 -2.74 4.75 -13.75
CA ASP A 51 -2.17 5.29 -15.00
C ASP A 51 -0.69 5.73 -14.87
N ALA A 52 -0.30 6.21 -13.69
CA ALA A 52 1.04 6.76 -13.42
C ALA A 52 1.86 5.92 -12.44
N ILE A 53 1.26 4.92 -11.78
CA ILE A 53 1.93 4.08 -10.79
C ILE A 53 1.53 2.63 -10.98
N HIS A 54 2.54 1.78 -11.10
CA HIS A 54 2.39 0.35 -11.04
C HIS A 54 3.32 -0.20 -9.96
N PHE A 55 2.74 -0.87 -8.95
CA PHE A 55 3.50 -1.57 -7.93
C PHE A 55 3.30 -3.07 -8.09
N GLN A 56 4.39 -3.77 -8.37
CA GLN A 56 4.41 -5.22 -8.45
C GLN A 56 5.14 -5.82 -7.23
N PRO A 57 4.43 -6.49 -6.34
CA PRO A 57 5.01 -7.17 -5.19
C PRO A 57 5.84 -8.38 -5.65
N SER A 58 7.02 -8.54 -5.04
CA SER A 58 7.92 -9.68 -5.23
C SER A 58 8.04 -10.54 -3.96
N MET A 59 7.71 -9.98 -2.79
CA MET A 59 7.74 -10.69 -1.51
C MET A 59 6.67 -10.16 -0.57
N LEU A 60 6.05 -11.07 0.18
CA LEU A 60 5.04 -10.77 1.19
C LEU A 60 5.49 -11.38 2.52
N LEU A 61 5.50 -10.56 3.57
CA LEU A 61 5.79 -10.96 4.94
C LEU A 61 4.52 -10.86 5.79
N THR A 62 4.29 -11.90 6.59
CA THR A 62 3.21 -12.00 7.59
C THR A 62 3.82 -12.35 8.95
N ASP A 63 2.99 -12.29 10.00
CA ASP A 63 3.33 -12.75 11.34
C ASP A 63 4.62 -12.09 11.86
N ASP A 64 5.51 -12.87 12.49
CA ASP A 64 6.76 -12.37 13.08
C ASP A 64 7.65 -11.64 12.08
N LYS A 65 7.68 -12.07 10.81
CA LYS A 65 8.48 -11.39 9.78
C LYS A 65 7.90 -10.04 9.41
N ALA A 66 6.58 -9.90 9.43
CA ALA A 66 5.93 -8.60 9.24
C ALA A 66 6.26 -7.66 10.41
N VAL A 67 6.20 -8.16 11.65
CA VAL A 67 6.57 -7.39 12.85
C VAL A 67 8.00 -6.86 12.73
N GLU A 68 8.97 -7.74 12.45
CA GLU A 68 10.38 -7.35 12.28
C GLU A 68 10.57 -6.28 11.21
N ALA A 69 9.85 -6.40 10.08
CA ALA A 69 9.90 -5.43 9.00
C ALA A 69 9.24 -4.09 9.39
N ILE A 70 8.10 -4.11 10.09
CA ILE A 70 7.40 -2.90 10.55
C ILE A 70 8.27 -2.13 11.53
N GLU A 71 8.87 -2.80 12.52
CA GLU A 71 9.74 -2.12 13.48
C GLU A 71 10.97 -1.48 12.80
N LYS A 72 11.52 -2.15 11.79
CA LYS A 72 12.73 -1.70 11.11
C LYS A 72 12.48 -0.57 10.11
N TYR A 73 11.44 -0.68 9.29
CA TYR A 73 11.22 0.20 8.13
C TYR A 73 10.08 1.20 8.35
N PHE A 74 9.15 0.90 9.25
CA PHE A 74 7.97 1.71 9.52
C PHE A 74 7.81 2.01 11.03
N PRO A 75 8.85 2.59 11.69
CA PRO A 75 8.85 2.76 13.14
C PRO A 75 7.69 3.61 13.65
N SER A 76 7.22 4.58 12.86
CA SER A 76 6.05 5.41 13.22
C SER A 76 4.74 4.63 13.26
N ILE A 77 4.63 3.50 12.54
CA ILE A 77 3.48 2.59 12.64
C ILE A 77 3.59 1.78 13.94
N ALA A 78 4.78 1.24 14.24
CA ALA A 78 5.02 0.51 15.48
C ALA A 78 4.74 1.38 16.71
N GLU A 79 5.23 2.62 16.74
CA GLU A 79 5.00 3.58 17.82
C GLU A 79 3.50 3.90 18.03
N ARG A 80 2.73 4.04 16.96
CA ARG A 80 1.29 4.35 17.04
C ARG A 80 0.47 3.27 17.73
N VAL A 81 0.95 2.03 17.68
CA VAL A 81 0.32 0.88 18.35
C VAL A 81 1.10 0.44 19.59
N ASP A 82 1.98 1.31 20.11
CA ASP A 82 2.82 1.03 21.29
C ASP A 82 3.59 -0.30 21.19
N HIS A 83 4.08 -0.61 19.99
CA HIS A 83 4.78 -1.87 19.69
C HIS A 83 3.99 -3.14 20.04
N ASP A 84 2.64 -3.08 20.04
CA ASP A 84 1.80 -4.25 20.29
C ASP A 84 1.98 -5.30 19.18
N VAL A 85 2.78 -6.32 19.50
CA VAL A 85 3.11 -7.44 18.59
C VAL A 85 1.85 -8.16 18.11
N SER A 86 0.78 -8.21 18.91
CA SER A 86 -0.46 -8.89 18.52
C SER A 86 -1.11 -8.17 17.35
N LEU A 87 -1.19 -6.83 17.40
CA LEU A 87 -1.71 -6.00 16.32
C LEU A 87 -0.77 -5.98 15.11
N LEU A 88 0.54 -5.93 15.35
CA LEU A 88 1.54 -5.93 14.27
C LEU A 88 1.56 -7.25 13.49
N ARG A 89 1.28 -8.38 14.13
CA ARG A 89 1.17 -9.70 13.46
C ARG A 89 -0.03 -9.81 12.52
N GLU A 90 -1.08 -9.03 12.76
CA GLU A 90 -2.24 -8.96 11.84
C GLU A 90 -1.91 -8.16 10.56
N CYS A 91 -0.79 -7.43 10.55
CA CYS A 91 -0.37 -6.67 9.39
C CYS A 91 0.33 -7.55 8.35
N THR A 92 0.25 -7.12 7.09
CA THR A 92 1.01 -7.71 5.97
C THR A 92 1.96 -6.66 5.41
N VAL A 93 3.23 -7.02 5.21
CA VAL A 93 4.23 -6.15 4.58
C VAL A 93 4.58 -6.69 3.20
N CYS A 94 4.42 -5.85 2.18
CA CYS A 94 4.75 -6.21 0.80
C CYS A 94 6.02 -5.47 0.36
N PHE A 95 6.96 -6.21 -0.21
CA PHE A 95 8.12 -5.69 -0.93
C PHE A 95 7.93 -5.94 -2.41
N GLY A 96 8.34 -4.99 -3.24
CA GLY A 96 8.13 -5.07 -4.67
C GLY A 96 8.81 -3.94 -5.40
N ASP A 97 8.78 -4.04 -6.72
CA ASP A 97 9.24 -2.97 -7.60
C ASP A 97 8.08 -2.00 -7.85
N MET A 98 8.39 -0.71 -7.80
CA MET A 98 7.43 0.35 -8.09
C MET A 98 7.91 1.11 -9.33
N GLU A 99 7.09 1.07 -10.37
CA GLU A 99 7.27 1.90 -11.55
C GLU A 99 6.40 3.16 -11.40
N ILE A 100 7.05 4.31 -11.54
CA ILE A 100 6.43 5.63 -11.42
C ILE A 100 6.65 6.33 -12.77
N THR A 101 5.59 6.49 -13.54
CA THR A 101 5.59 7.18 -14.85
C THR A 101 4.90 8.53 -14.73
N GLU A 102 5.15 9.43 -15.68
CA GLU A 102 4.48 10.72 -15.96
C GLU A 102 3.88 11.52 -14.77
N LEU A 103 4.46 11.40 -13.57
CA LEU A 103 3.90 11.99 -12.36
C LEU A 103 4.20 13.49 -12.33
N ALA A 104 3.18 14.27 -12.71
CA ALA A 104 3.25 15.71 -12.74
C ALA A 104 3.08 16.28 -11.33
N PHE A 105 4.20 16.62 -10.69
CA PHE A 105 4.16 17.40 -9.45
C PHE A 105 3.86 18.87 -9.77
N PRO A 106 2.92 19.53 -9.06
CA PRO A 106 2.57 20.91 -9.34
C PRO A 106 3.81 21.82 -9.27
N SER A 107 4.01 22.66 -10.27
CA SER A 107 5.03 23.71 -10.25
C SER A 107 4.78 24.62 -9.06
N ARG A 108 5.84 24.97 -8.30
CA ARG A 108 5.73 26.00 -7.27
C ARG A 108 5.27 27.26 -7.99
N LYS A 109 4.06 27.76 -7.70
CA LYS A 109 3.67 29.09 -8.17
C LYS A 109 4.61 30.05 -7.45
N ASP A 110 5.57 30.58 -8.18
CA ASP A 110 6.37 31.70 -7.71
C ASP A 110 5.39 32.88 -7.56
N HIS A 111 4.97 33.16 -6.33
CA HIS A 111 4.32 34.42 -6.02
C HIS A 111 5.41 35.50 -6.06
N SER A 112 5.68 35.97 -7.27
CA SER A 112 6.27 37.27 -7.51
C SER A 112 5.13 38.29 -7.52
N GLU A 113 4.93 38.97 -6.38
CA GLU A 113 4.31 40.31 -6.29
C GLU A 113 5.23 41.23 -5.50
#